data_AF-A0A3S4UBV3-F1
#
_entry.id   AF-A0A3S4UBV3-F1
#
_cell.length_a   1.000
_cell.length_b   1.000
_cell.length_c   1.000
_cell.angle_alpha   90.00
_cell.angle_beta   90.00
_cell.angle_gamma   90.00
#
_symmetry.space_group_name_H-M   'P 1'
#
loop_
_entity.id
_entity.type
_entity.pdbx_description
1 polymer ?
#
loop_
_entity_poly.entity_id
_entity_poly.type
_entity_poly.pdbx_seq_one_letter_code
_entity_poly.pdbx_strand_id
1 'polypeptide(L)'
;MKLGELRAAIRKSKETPYVNIFPFPGTDKGFCFHLQKTPLLAELERVYPGGKGVETGLEFDGATGKLHSPSYQEASGTSDADRAAAFEGVQRGAIKADDDLLGDEPAAAKPASDDDLSDLLV
;
A
#
# COMPACT_ATOMS: atom_id res chain seq x y z
N MET A 1 17.16 4.61 7.86
CA MET A 1 18.12 4.36 6.77
C MET A 1 18.30 5.63 5.94
N LYS A 2 19.42 5.76 5.22
CA LYS A 2 19.59 6.87 4.26
C LYS A 2 18.79 6.63 2.98
N LEU A 3 18.34 7.71 2.33
CA LEU A 3 17.55 7.62 1.09
C LEU A 3 18.25 6.83 -0.01
N GLY A 4 19.56 7.02 -0.18
CA GLY A 4 20.35 6.29 -1.18
C GLY A 4 20.37 4.78 -0.92
N GLU A 5 20.52 4.38 0.34
CA GLU A 5 20.54 2.98 0.78
C GLU A 5 19.17 2.34 0.64
N LEU A 6 18.11 3.05 1.05
CA LEU A 6 16.73 2.59 0.91
C LEU A 6 16.38 2.34 -0.56
N ARG A 7 16.69 3.29 -1.44
CA ARG A 7 16.46 3.13 -2.89
C ARG A 7 17.23 1.94 -3.47
N ALA A 8 18.49 1.76 -3.06
CA ALA A 8 19.30 0.63 -3.51
C ALA A 8 18.72 -0.71 -3.02
N ALA A 9 18.27 -0.78 -1.77
CA ALA A 9 17.66 -1.98 -1.19
C ALA A 9 16.35 -2.35 -1.91
N ILE A 10 15.47 -1.38 -2.14
CA ILE A 10 14.20 -1.59 -2.88
C ILE A 10 14.48 -2.09 -4.30
N ARG A 11 15.43 -1.48 -5.02
CA ARG A 11 15.81 -1.92 -6.39
C ARG A 11 16.39 -3.33 -6.41
N LYS A 12 17.16 -3.71 -5.39
CA LYS A 12 17.80 -5.04 -5.31
C LYS A 12 16.83 -6.14 -4.85
N SER A 13 15.76 -5.78 -4.14
CA SER A 13 14.76 -6.74 -3.68
C SER A 13 14.10 -7.45 -4.85
N LYS A 14 13.83 -8.75 -4.70
CA LYS A 14 13.01 -9.52 -5.65
C LYS A 14 11.53 -9.37 -5.33
N GLU A 15 11.20 -9.28 -4.05
CA GLU A 15 9.84 -9.12 -3.55
C GLU A 15 9.22 -7.76 -3.90
N THR A 16 7.90 -7.71 -3.89
CA THR A 16 7.13 -6.48 -4.05
C THR A 16 7.14 -5.72 -2.72
N PRO A 17 7.59 -4.45 -2.69
CA PRO A 17 7.57 -3.67 -1.46
C PRO A 17 6.15 -3.56 -0.93
N TYR A 18 5.96 -3.70 0.37
CA TYR A 18 4.65 -3.52 1.00
C TYR A 18 4.76 -2.80 2.33
N VAL A 19 3.65 -2.18 2.76
CA VAL A 19 3.52 -1.53 4.06
C VAL A 19 2.26 -2.01 4.77
N ASN A 20 2.38 -2.23 6.07
CA ASN A 20 1.26 -2.59 6.93
C ASN A 20 0.80 -1.35 7.69
N ILE A 21 -0.47 -1.00 7.54
CA ILE A 21 -1.09 0.15 8.20
C ILE A 21 -2.15 -0.36 9.16
N PHE A 22 -2.08 0.11 10.40
CA PHE A 22 -3.08 -0.09 11.45
C PHE A 22 -3.84 1.23 11.62
N PRO A 23 -4.97 1.41 10.94
CA PRO A 23 -5.72 2.67 10.96
C PRO A 23 -6.47 2.91 12.28
N PHE A 24 -6.73 1.84 13.03
CA PHE A 24 -7.48 1.89 14.29
C PHE A 24 -6.57 1.45 15.44
N PRO A 25 -6.29 2.31 16.44
CA PRO A 25 -5.50 1.94 17.59
C PRO A 25 -6.11 0.76 18.35
N GLY A 26 -5.27 -0.21 18.74
CA GLY A 26 -5.70 -1.36 19.54
C GLY A 26 -6.51 -2.42 18.78
N THR A 27 -6.55 -2.38 17.44
CA THR A 27 -7.13 -3.45 16.64
C THR A 27 -6.08 -4.38 16.06
N ASP A 28 -6.47 -5.63 15.86
CA ASP A 28 -5.74 -6.67 15.12
C ASP A 28 -5.99 -6.59 13.60
N LYS A 29 -6.74 -5.59 13.14
CA LYS A 29 -7.09 -5.41 11.74
C LYS A 29 -6.23 -4.33 11.10
N GLY A 30 -5.34 -4.75 10.22
CA GLY A 30 -4.50 -3.88 9.43
C GLY A 30 -4.75 -4.03 7.93
N PHE A 31 -4.34 -3.01 7.17
CA PHE A 31 -4.27 -3.06 5.73
C PHE A 31 -2.83 -3.34 5.29
N CYS A 32 -2.66 -4.31 4.38
CA CYS A 32 -1.37 -4.56 3.72
C CYS A 32 -1.42 -3.94 2.32
N PHE A 33 -0.70 -2.83 2.14
CA PHE A 33 -0.60 -2.16 0.85
C PHE A 33 0.65 -2.65 0.12
N HIS A 34 0.45 -3.30 -1.01
CA HIS A 34 1.53 -3.63 -1.93
C HIS A 34 1.83 -2.42 -2.81
N LEU A 35 3.10 -2.05 -2.91
CA LEU A 35 3.57 -0.85 -3.56
C LEU A 35 4.30 -1.21 -4.85
N GLN A 36 3.98 -0.51 -5.92
CA GLN A 36 4.73 -0.62 -7.16
C GLN A 36 6.11 0.04 -7.00
N LYS A 37 7.18 -0.67 -7.40
CA LYS A 37 8.56 -0.22 -7.20
C LYS A 37 8.85 1.13 -7.87
N THR A 38 8.43 1.31 -9.12
CA THR A 38 8.76 2.52 -9.89
C THR A 38 8.12 3.78 -9.29
N PRO A 39 6.79 3.83 -9.04
CA PRO A 39 6.17 4.97 -8.35
C PRO A 39 6.75 5.22 -6.95
N LEU A 40 7.00 4.16 -6.17
CA LEU A 40 7.59 4.30 -4.84
C LEU A 40 8.95 5.00 -4.88
N LEU A 41 9.82 4.62 -5.81
CA LEU A 41 11.15 5.22 -5.94
C LEU A 41 11.12 6.68 -6.39
N ALA A 42 10.13 7.06 -7.21
CA ALA A 42 9.92 8.44 -7.63
C ALA A 42 9.38 9.29 -6.48
N GLU A 43 8.44 8.75 -5.70
CA GLU A 43 7.85 9.45 -4.57
C GLU A 43 8.84 9.66 -3.44
N LEU A 44 9.69 8.67 -3.15
CA LEU A 44 10.81 8.80 -2.22
C LEU A 44 11.80 9.90 -2.63
N GLU A 45 11.97 10.15 -3.92
CA GLU A 45 12.84 11.24 -4.41
C GLU A 45 12.17 12.61 -4.27
N ARG A 46 10.84 12.67 -4.40
CA ARG A 46 10.04 13.88 -4.25
C ARG A 46 9.89 14.32 -2.79
N VAL A 47 9.68 13.38 -1.87
CA VAL A 47 9.32 13.65 -0.47
C VAL A 47 10.55 13.97 0.39
N TYR A 48 11.74 13.47 0.03
CA TYR A 48 12.96 13.68 0.82
C TYR A 48 13.88 14.75 0.19
N PRO A 49 13.80 16.02 0.64
CA PRO A 49 14.65 17.09 0.12
C PRO A 49 16.11 16.89 0.57
N GLY A 50 17.06 16.93 -0.38
CA GLY A 50 18.50 16.79 -0.08
C GLY A 50 19.16 15.51 -0.61
N GLY A 51 18.42 14.64 -1.29
CA GLY A 51 18.97 13.53 -2.06
C GLY A 51 19.51 12.37 -1.21
N LYS A 52 20.54 11.67 -1.72
CA LYS A 52 20.92 10.32 -1.24
C LYS A 52 21.32 10.23 0.24
N GLY A 53 21.79 11.32 0.84
CA GLY A 53 22.29 11.35 2.22
C GLY A 53 21.22 11.60 3.28
N VAL A 54 19.97 11.87 2.88
CA VAL A 54 18.89 12.24 3.80
C VAL A 54 18.45 11.01 4.61
N GLU A 55 18.31 11.20 5.93
CA GLU A 55 17.74 10.20 6.82
C GLU A 55 16.23 10.12 6.60
N THR A 56 15.72 8.92 6.29
CA THR A 56 14.31 8.76 5.91
C THR A 56 13.40 8.42 7.08
N GLY A 57 13.93 7.89 8.17
CA GLY A 57 13.13 7.28 9.24
C GLY A 57 12.38 6.00 8.78
N LEU A 58 12.76 5.44 7.64
CA LEU A 58 12.23 4.21 7.09
C LEU A 58 13.27 3.10 7.15
N GLU A 59 12.76 1.88 7.30
CA GLU A 59 13.48 0.63 7.26
C GLU A 59 12.84 -0.30 6.22
N PHE A 60 13.68 -1.06 5.52
CA PHE A 60 13.24 -1.96 4.48
C PHE A 60 13.89 -3.33 4.63
N ASP A 61 13.06 -4.36 4.78
CA ASP A 61 13.51 -5.75 4.79
C ASP A 61 13.59 -6.26 3.34
N GLY A 62 14.82 -6.47 2.86
CA GLY A 62 15.06 -6.95 1.50
C GLY A 62 14.70 -8.42 1.28
N ALA A 63 14.57 -9.23 2.33
CA ALA A 63 14.17 -10.63 2.23
C ALA A 63 12.66 -10.77 2.09
N THR A 64 11.88 -9.95 2.81
CA THR A 64 10.41 -10.02 2.75
C THR A 64 9.78 -8.96 1.85
N GLY A 65 10.47 -7.85 1.57
CA GLY A 65 9.91 -6.66 0.91
C GLY A 65 9.17 -5.70 1.87
N LYS A 66 9.30 -5.85 3.18
CA LYS A 66 8.54 -5.04 4.14
C LYS A 66 9.16 -3.66 4.31
N LEU A 67 8.41 -2.62 3.97
CA LEU A 67 8.73 -1.23 4.30
C LEU A 67 8.03 -0.86 5.61
N HIS A 68 8.77 -0.33 6.58
CA HIS A 68 8.19 0.11 7.84
C HIS A 68 8.91 1.33 8.42
N SER A 69 8.21 2.07 9.28
CA SER A 69 8.76 3.20 10.02
C SER A 69 8.64 2.94 11.52
N PRO A 70 9.74 2.92 12.30
CA PRO A 70 9.69 2.69 13.75
C PRO A 70 8.77 3.67 14.48
N SER A 71 8.79 4.95 14.12
CA SER A 71 7.94 5.97 14.72
C SER A 71 6.44 5.73 14.51
N TYR A 72 6.06 5.20 13.33
CA TYR A 72 4.67 4.80 13.08
C TYR A 72 4.26 3.59 13.92
N GLN A 73 5.17 2.64 14.14
CA GLN A 73 4.88 1.46 14.95
C GLN A 73 4.62 1.84 16.41
N GLU A 74 5.46 2.70 16.97
CA GLU A 74 5.28 3.23 18.33
C GLU A 74 3.95 3.96 18.47
N ALA A 75 3.57 4.77 17.46
CA ALA A 75 2.32 5.51 17.46
C ALA A 75 1.06 4.63 17.30
N SER A 76 1.17 3.46 16.66
CA SER A 76 0.02 2.57 16.41
C SER A 76 -0.56 1.94 17.68
N GLY A 77 0.24 1.85 18.76
CA GLY A 77 -0.20 1.28 20.04
C GLY A 77 -0.48 -0.23 20.00
N THR A 78 -0.12 -0.90 18.91
CA THR A 78 -0.34 -2.33 18.70
C THR A 78 0.95 -3.10 19.02
N SER A 79 0.86 -4.20 19.78
CA SER A 79 2.04 -5.02 20.11
C SER A 79 2.61 -5.72 18.87
N ASP A 80 3.91 -6.04 18.87
CA ASP A 80 4.53 -6.74 17.73
C ASP A 80 3.89 -8.10 17.44
N ALA A 81 3.38 -8.78 18.48
CA ALA A 81 2.68 -10.05 18.35
C ALA A 81 1.34 -9.88 17.63
N ASP A 82 0.53 -8.91 18.04
CA ASP A 82 -0.78 -8.61 17.43
C ASP A 82 -0.59 -8.17 15.97
N ARG A 83 0.48 -7.42 15.68
CA ARG A 83 0.83 -6.99 14.33
C ARG A 83 1.28 -8.14 13.44
N ALA A 84 1.99 -9.12 13.99
CA ALA A 84 2.39 -10.31 13.26
C ALA A 84 1.15 -11.19 12.95
N ALA A 85 0.27 -11.36 13.93
CA ALA A 85 -0.98 -12.11 13.80
C ALA A 85 -1.95 -11.48 12.79
N ALA A 86 -2.06 -10.14 12.77
CA ALA A 86 -2.92 -9.38 11.85
C ALA A 86 -2.69 -9.69 10.36
N PHE A 87 -1.50 -10.19 10.02
CA PHE A 87 -1.12 -10.52 8.64
C PHE A 87 -0.69 -11.97 8.48
N GLU A 88 -1.04 -12.83 9.43
CA GLU A 88 -0.85 -14.27 9.34
C GLU A 88 -1.80 -14.81 8.24
N GLY A 89 -1.23 -15.41 7.20
CA GLY A 89 -2.00 -15.92 6.05
C GLY A 89 -2.22 -14.95 4.88
N VAL A 90 -1.78 -13.69 4.97
CA VAL A 90 -1.78 -12.79 3.80
C VAL A 90 -0.76 -13.29 2.79
N GLN A 91 -1.20 -13.62 1.57
CA GLN A 91 -0.30 -14.09 0.52
C GLN A 91 0.70 -13.00 0.14
N ARG A 92 1.96 -13.24 0.53
CA ARG A 92 3.13 -12.43 0.15
C ARG A 92 3.68 -13.02 -1.14
N GLY A 93 3.07 -12.65 -2.25
CA GLY A 93 3.51 -13.03 -3.59
C GLY A 93 3.94 -11.80 -4.37
N ALA A 94 4.92 -11.96 -5.25
CA ALA A 94 5.21 -10.96 -6.27
C ALA A 94 3.92 -10.69 -7.06
N ILE A 95 3.28 -9.53 -6.83
CA ILE A 95 2.25 -9.03 -7.72
C ILE A 95 2.92 -8.87 -9.08
N LYS A 96 2.63 -9.78 -10.01
CA LYS A 96 3.09 -9.65 -11.39
C LYS A 96 2.57 -8.31 -11.88
N ALA A 97 3.47 -7.46 -12.35
CA ALA A 97 3.15 -6.14 -12.88
C ALA A 97 2.44 -6.20 -14.25
N ASP A 98 1.69 -7.28 -14.51
CA ASP A 98 0.88 -7.51 -15.71
C ASP A 98 -0.61 -7.43 -15.37
N ASP A 99 -0.96 -6.57 -14.40
CA ASP A 99 -2.36 -6.24 -14.15
C ASP A 99 -2.72 -5.07 -15.07
N ASP A 100 -3.09 -5.43 -16.30
CA ASP A 100 -3.90 -4.66 -17.26
C ASP A 100 -5.29 -4.30 -16.65
N LEU A 101 -5.34 -3.89 -15.39
CA LEU A 101 -6.55 -3.56 -14.63
C LEU A 101 -6.94 -2.08 -14.81
N LEU A 102 -6.45 -1.45 -15.88
CA LEU A 102 -6.88 -0.15 -16.39
C LEU A 102 -7.37 -0.24 -17.85
N GLY A 103 -7.87 -1.41 -18.26
CA GLY A 103 -8.61 -1.57 -19.51
C GLY A 103 -10.07 -1.89 -19.24
N ASP A 104 -10.91 -0.89 -18.99
CA ASP A 104 -12.13 -0.67 -19.79
C ASP A 104 -12.80 0.66 -19.41
N GLU A 105 -13.49 1.23 -20.40
CA GLU A 105 -14.14 2.54 -20.44
C GLU A 105 -15.02 2.88 -19.23
N PRO A 106 -15.29 4.18 -18.93
CA PRO A 106 -16.39 4.51 -18.03
C PRO A 106 -17.66 3.91 -18.63
N ALA A 107 -18.26 2.93 -17.94
CA ALA A 107 -19.56 2.39 -18.28
C ALA A 107 -20.54 3.58 -18.40
N ALA A 108 -20.83 3.96 -19.64
CA ALA A 108 -21.84 4.95 -19.95
C ALA A 108 -23.14 4.43 -19.35
N ALA A 109 -23.58 5.05 -18.25
CA ALA A 109 -24.89 4.82 -17.69
C ALA A 109 -25.90 5.03 -18.81
N LYS A 110 -26.53 3.94 -19.25
CA LYS A 110 -27.74 4.05 -20.08
C LYS A 110 -28.73 4.90 -19.30
N PRO A 111 -29.31 5.95 -19.91
CA PRO A 111 -30.41 6.66 -19.27
C PRO A 111 -31.53 5.65 -19.03
N ALA A 112 -31.96 5.56 -17.77
CA ALA A 112 -33.14 4.82 -17.38
C ALA A 112 -34.32 5.35 -18.19
N SER A 113 -34.87 4.50 -19.04
CA SER A 113 -36.12 4.76 -19.74
C SER A 113 -37.24 4.87 -18.72
N ASP A 114 -38.01 5.94 -18.84
CA ASP A 114 -39.32 6.17 -18.23
C ASP A 114 -40.20 4.92 -18.28
N ASP A 115 -40.77 4.53 -17.14
CA ASP A 115 -42.17 4.06 -16.96
C ASP A 115 -42.34 3.37 -15.60
N ASP A 116 -42.54 4.15 -14.53
CA ASP A 116 -42.99 3.62 -13.22
C ASP A 116 -43.87 4.63 -12.45
N LEU A 117 -44.73 5.36 -13.18
CA LEU A 117 -45.76 6.24 -12.59
C LEU A 117 -47.19 5.88 -13.01
N SER A 118 -47.40 4.71 -13.62
CA SER A 118 -48.72 4.26 -14.08
C SER A 118 -49.56 3.53 -13.02
N ASP A 119 -49.04 3.31 -11.80
CA ASP A 119 -49.73 2.50 -10.78
C ASP A 119 -50.20 3.29 -9.53
N LEU A 120 -50.26 4.63 -9.60
CA LEU A 120 -50.68 5.48 -8.48
C LEU A 120 -51.96 6.30 -8.73
N LEU A 121 -52.88 5.78 -9.57
CA LEU A 121 -54.24 6.29 -9.69
C LEU A 121 -55.24 5.13 -9.78
N VAL A 122 -55.67 4.64 -8.62
CA VAL A 122 -57.00 4.06 -8.37
C VAL A 122 -57.56 4.71 -7.11
#